data_AF-A0A376BLS9-F1
#
_entry.id   AF-A0A376BLS9-F1
#
_cell.length_a   1.000
_cell.length_b   1.000
_cell.length_c   1.000
_cell.angle_alpha   90.00
_cell.angle_beta   90.00
_cell.angle_gamma   90.00
#
_symmetry.space_group_name_H-M   'P 1'
#
loop_
_entity.id
_entity.type
_entity.pdbx_description
1 polymer ?
#
loop_
_entity_poly.entity_id
_entity_poly.type
_entity_poly.pdbx_seq_one_letter_code
_entity_poly.pdbx_strand_id
1 'polypeptide(L)' 'MIFVLIGFQHFVGNMVMIPAGIFAGAPITWGQFFTNMLPVFLGNVVGGTSFVAASYLYAYKHLLKDDYSI' A
#
# COMPACT_ATOMS: atom_id res chain seq x y z
N MET A 1 12.81 -1.89 6.38
CA MET A 1 13.24 -0.60 6.98
C MET A 1 13.41 0.52 5.97
N ILE A 2 13.95 0.27 4.76
CA ILE A 2 14.13 1.29 3.71
C ILE A 2 12.85 2.07 3.38
N PHE A 3 11.71 1.39 3.25
CA PHE A 3 10.39 2.01 3.01
C PHE A 3 10.07 3.19 3.94
N VAL A 4 10.36 3.03 5.24
CA VAL A 4 10.11 4.06 6.24
C VAL A 4 11.15 5.18 6.13
N LEU A 5 12.42 4.83 5.91
CA LEU A 5 13.53 5.80 5.84
C LEU A 5 13.39 6.79 4.67
N ILE A 6 12.82 6.35 3.55
CA ILE A 6 12.56 7.21 2.38
C ILE A 6 11.23 7.95 2.46
N GLY A 7 10.48 7.80 3.57
CA GLY A 7 9.26 8.57 3.83
C GLY A 7 8.03 8.10 3.05
N PHE A 8 7.98 6.84 2.60
CA PHE A 8 6.78 6.31 1.94
C PHE A 8 5.63 6.08 2.91
N GLN A 9 4.40 6.19 2.40
CA GLN A 9 3.18 6.06 3.18
C GLN A 9 2.55 4.69 2.99
N HIS A 10 2.28 4.01 4.10
CA HIS A 10 1.64 2.70 4.12
C HIS A 10 0.20 2.85 4.57
N PHE A 11 -0.76 2.37 3.78
CA PHE A 11 -2.19 2.58 4.05
C PHE A 11 -2.58 2.11 5.45
N VAL A 12 -2.30 0.84 5.79
CA VAL A 12 -2.62 0.26 7.09
C VAL A 12 -1.80 0.90 8.22
N GLY A 13 -0.57 1.34 7.92
CA GLY A 13 0.27 2.03 8.89
C GLY A 13 -0.33 3.38 9.31
N ASN A 14 -0.83 4.13 8.33
CA ASN A 14 -1.49 5.41 8.55
C ASN A 14 -2.82 5.27 9.31
N MET A 15 -3.54 4.16 9.13
CA MET A 15 -4.77 3.85 9.90
C MET A 15 -4.52 3.67 11.39
N VAL A 16 -3.29 3.33 11.81
CA VAL A 16 -2.94 3.20 13.22
C VAL A 16 -2.26 4.47 13.74
N MET A 17 -1.27 4.98 13.01
CA MET A 17 -0.41 6.07 13.48
C MET A 17 -1.13 7.43 13.51
N ILE A 18 -1.94 7.74 12.49
CA ILE A 18 -2.62 9.05 12.44
C ILE A 18 -3.71 9.15 13.52
N PRO A 19 -4.62 8.15 13.69
CA PRO A 19 -5.57 8.19 14.81
C PRO A 19 -4.90 8.20 16.18
N ALA A 20 -3.82 7.43 16.38
CA ALA A 20 -3.05 7.48 17.62
C ALA A 20 -2.50 8.89 17.90
N GLY A 21 -2.00 9.59 16.87
CA GLY A 21 -1.58 10.99 16.97
C GLY A 21 -2.73 11.94 17.32
N ILE A 22 -3.90 11.78 16.69
CA ILE A 22 -5.10 12.58 17.01
C ILE A 22 -5.50 12.39 18.48
N PHE A 23 -5.53 11.15 18.97
CA PHE A 23 -5.85 10.87 20.38
C PHE A 23 -4.77 11.38 21.35
N ALA A 24 -3.51 11.44 20.92
CA ALA A 24 -2.41 12.03 21.68
C ALA A 24 -2.39 13.58 21.66
N GLY A 25 -3.36 14.22 20.99
CA GLY A 25 -3.48 15.68 20.93
C GLY A 25 -2.67 16.35 19.81
N ALA A 26 -2.25 15.61 18.78
CA ALA A 26 -1.62 16.19 17.61
C ALA A 26 -2.59 17.14 16.88
N PRO A 27 -2.10 18.23 16.24
CA PRO A 27 -2.93 19.19 15.51
C PRO A 27 -3.36 18.65 14.14
N ILE A 28 -3.95 17.46 14.11
CA ILE A 28 -4.44 16.76 12.92
C ILE A 28 -5.94 16.56 13.07
N THR A 29 -6.70 16.89 12.03
CA THR A 29 -8.15 16.70 12.01
C THR A 29 -8.52 15.35 11.39
N TRP A 30 -9.68 14.80 11.76
CA TRP A 30 -10.25 13.62 11.09
C TRP A 30 -10.50 13.86 9.59
N GLY A 31 -10.79 15.09 9.17
CA GLY A 31 -10.91 15.45 7.76
C GLY A 31 -9.60 15.25 6.99
N GLN A 32 -8.47 15.70 7.56
CA GLN A 32 -7.14 15.48 6.97
C GLN A 32 -6.75 13.99 6.92
N PHE A 33 -7.22 13.19 7.88
CA PHE A 33 -7.03 11.75 7.85
C PHE A 33 -7.71 11.13 6.62
N PHE A 34 -8.99 11.43 6.37
CA PHE A 34 -9.71 10.85 5.23
C PHE A 34 -9.18 11.33 3.88
N THR A 35 -8.74 12.58 3.77
CA THR A 35 -8.10 13.07 2.54
C THR A 35 -6.73 12.44 2.31
N ASN A 36 -6.04 11.98 3.36
CA ASN A 36 -4.81 11.18 3.23
C ASN A 36 -5.09 9.72 2.79
N MET A 37 -6.17 9.12 3.28
CA MET A 37 -6.47 7.70 3.02
C MET A 37 -6.63 7.37 1.53
N LEU A 38 -7.37 8.17 0.78
CA LEU A 38 -7.63 7.96 -0.64
C LEU A 38 -6.36 7.85 -1.51
N PRO A 39 -5.46 8.86 -1.53
CA PRO A 39 -4.26 8.81 -2.35
C PRO A 39 -3.29 7.71 -1.89
N VAL A 40 -3.18 7.46 -0.58
CA VAL A 40 -2.30 6.40 -0.05
C VAL A 40 -2.79 5.02 -0.45
N PHE A 41 -4.10 4.78 -0.34
CA PHE A 41 -4.72 3.54 -0.79
C PHE A 41 -4.45 3.29 -2.28
N LEU A 42 -4.74 4.28 -3.12
CA LEU A 42 -4.51 4.17 -4.57
C LEU A 42 -3.04 3.93 -4.90
N GLY A 43 -2.12 4.67 -4.27
CA GLY A 43 -0.69 4.47 -4.46
C GLY A 43 -0.21 3.08 -4.03
N ASN A 44 -0.74 2.54 -2.92
CA ASN A 44 -0.38 1.22 -2.42
C ASN A 44 -0.93 0.11 -3.35
N VAL A 45 -2.18 0.23 -3.80
CA VAL A 45 -2.79 -0.71 -4.76
C VAL A 45 -2.06 -0.68 -6.09
N VAL A 46 -1.85 0.50 -6.66
CA VAL A 46 -1.13 0.66 -7.94
C VAL A 46 0.28 0.10 -7.80
N GLY A 47 1.02 0.45 -6.74
CA GLY A 47 2.38 -0.05 -6.50
C GLY A 47 2.44 -1.58 -6.40
N GLY A 48 1.55 -2.18 -5.62
CA GLY A 48 1.49 -3.63 -5.45
C GLY A 48 1.07 -4.36 -6.73
N THR A 49 0.07 -3.85 -7.44
CA THR A 49 -0.45 -4.49 -8.65
C THR A 49 0.50 -4.37 -9.84
N SER A 50 1.04 -3.17 -10.11
CA SER A 50 1.83 -2.93 -11.33
C SER A 50 3.27 -3.39 -11.20
N PHE A 51 3.92 -3.17 -10.05
CA PHE A 51 5.35 -3.49 -9.91
C PHE A 51 5.58 -4.89 -9.35
N VAL A 52 4.70 -5.40 -8.49
CA VAL A 52 4.89 -6.73 -7.87
C VAL A 52 4.02 -7.77 -8.57
N ALA A 53 2.70 -7.66 -8.51
CA ALA A 53 1.82 -8.70 -9.04
C ALA A 53 2.01 -8.91 -10.56
N ALA A 54 2.04 -7.82 -11.34
CA ALA A 54 2.20 -7.93 -12.79
C ALA A 54 3.61 -8.42 -13.19
N SER A 55 4.67 -8.03 -12.47
CA SER A 55 6.03 -8.52 -12.78
C SER A 55 6.17 -10.01 -12.46
N TYR A 56 5.64 -10.46 -11.32
CA TYR A 56 5.59 -11.88 -10.98
C TYR A 56 4.76 -12.67 -11.97
N LEU A 57 3.56 -12.17 -12.32
CA LEU A 57 2.72 -12.82 -13.31
C LEU A 57 3.43 -12.94 -14.65
N TYR A 58 4.12 -11.89 -15.11
CA TYR A 58 4.87 -11.93 -16.37
C TYR A 58 6.01 -12.96 -16.33
N ALA A 59 6.79 -12.99 -15.25
CA ALA A 59 7.92 -13.91 -15.11
C ALA A 59 7.48 -15.39 -15.04
N TYR A 60 6.44 -15.68 -14.25
CA TYR A 60 5.99 -17.05 -13.98
C TYR A 60 4.80 -17.49 -14.84
N LYS A 61 4.38 -16.68 -15.83
CA LYS A 61 3.25 -16.98 -16.72
C LYS A 61 3.35 -18.35 -17.39
N HIS A 62 4.57 -18.79 -17.71
CA HIS A 62 4.82 -20.07 -18.40
C HIS A 62 4.49 -21.27 -17.51
N LEU A 63 4.80 -21.21 -16.22
CA LEU A 63 4.49 -22.27 -15.25
C LEU A 63 2.98 -22.46 -15.08
N LEU A 64 2.21 -21.38 -15.16
CA LEU A 64 0.75 -21.47 -15.16
C LEU A 64 0.24 -22.27 -16.36
N LYS A 65 0.91 -22.22 -17.51
CA LYS A 65 0.44 -22.90 -18.73
C LYS A 65 0.66 -24.41 -18.68
N ASP A 66 1.75 -24.83 -18.03
CA ASP A 66 2.13 -26.24 -17.89
C ASP A 66 1.27 -26.98 -16.82
N ASP A 67 0.79 -26.27 -15.78
CA ASP A 67 -0.10 -26.85 -14.75
C ASP A 67 -1.56 -27.06 -15.22
N TYR A 68 -2.01 -26.34 -16.26
CA TYR A 68 -3.36 -26.51 -16.85
C TYR A 68 -3.36 -27.35 -18.13
N SER A 69 -2.21 -27.83 -18.60
CA SER A 69 -2.13 -28.81 -19.69
C SER A 69 -2.26 -30.24 -19.14
N ILE A 70 -3.48 -30.57 -18.70
CA ILE A 70 -3.94 -31.96 -18.54
C ILE A 70 -4.71 -32.35 -19.81
#